data_AF-A0A4Q6F3E2-F1
#
_entry.id   AF-A0A4Q6F3E2-F1
#
_cell.length_a   1.000
_cell.length_b   1.000
_cell.length_c   1.000
_cell.angle_alpha   90.00
_cell.angle_beta   90.00
_cell.angle_gamma   90.00
#
_symmetry.space_group_name_H-M   'P 1'
#
loop_
_entity.id
_entity.type
_entity.pdbx_description
1 polymer ?
#
loop_
_entity_poly.entity_id
_entity_poly.type
_entity_poly.pdbx_seq_one_letter_code
_entity_poly.pdbx_strand_id
1 'polypeptide(L)'
;REYFSDTIADDLAKRYLREAERKVYSKLGRHKQSWICGRVAAKDAVRQYLWTNGHKGPIYPAEIWIENDANGKPYISELPGDFMLNVTISHKPGMGVASVSPMPGIGIDIEKIETRERGFATTVFTPSEMDMIPSENSSEWITRFWGAKEAFAKSTGLGLQGDPRQFPIESVSPSGIQVKGSLIRSTKVGAYIISQKEG
;
A
#
# COMPACT_ATOMS: atom_id res chain seq x y z
N ARG A 1 1.81 -3.75 -24.22
CA ARG A 1 1.29 -2.37 -24.33
C ARG A 1 0.89 -1.94 -22.93
N GLU A 2 1.56 -0.95 -22.34
CA GLU A 2 1.06 -0.30 -21.13
C GLU A 2 -0.15 0.54 -21.53
N TYR A 3 -1.32 0.21 -20.98
CA TYR A 3 -2.59 0.88 -21.27
C TYR A 3 -2.79 2.16 -20.44
N PHE A 4 -1.86 2.50 -19.55
CA PHE A 4 -1.97 3.64 -18.66
C PHE A 4 -1.03 4.77 -19.11
N SER A 5 -1.61 5.89 -19.54
CA SER A 5 -0.89 7.06 -20.05
C SER A 5 -1.10 8.28 -19.15
N ASP A 6 -0.28 9.31 -19.34
CA ASP A 6 -0.45 10.59 -18.63
C ASP A 6 -1.83 11.22 -18.90
N THR A 7 -2.38 11.05 -20.11
CA THR A 7 -3.73 11.51 -20.44
C THR A 7 -4.80 10.82 -19.59
N ILE A 8 -4.67 9.51 -19.36
CA ILE A 8 -5.59 8.75 -18.51
C ILE A 8 -5.42 9.17 -17.05
N ALA A 9 -4.19 9.36 -16.60
CA ALA A 9 -3.88 9.85 -15.26
C ALA A 9 -4.51 11.25 -15.02
N ASP A 10 -4.43 12.15 -16.00
CA ASP A 10 -5.01 13.49 -15.93
C ASP A 10 -6.55 13.47 -15.96
N ASP A 11 -7.18 12.55 -16.70
CA ASP A 11 -8.65 12.36 -16.65
C ASP A 11 -9.11 11.82 -15.29
N LEU A 12 -8.39 10.83 -14.74
CA LEU A 12 -8.64 10.35 -13.38
C LEU A 12 -8.47 11.47 -12.36
N ALA A 13 -7.42 12.30 -12.49
CA ALA A 13 -7.19 13.43 -11.59
C ALA A 13 -8.35 14.42 -11.56
N LYS A 14 -8.99 14.69 -12.71
CA LYS A 14 -10.17 15.58 -12.80
C LYS A 14 -11.39 15.02 -12.08
N ARG A 15 -11.58 13.70 -12.12
CA ARG A 15 -12.77 13.01 -11.56
C ARG A 15 -12.59 12.63 -10.10
N TYR A 16 -11.37 12.28 -9.70
CA TYR A 16 -11.09 11.71 -8.38
C TYR A 16 -10.61 12.73 -7.37
N LEU A 17 -9.82 13.72 -7.78
CA LEU A 17 -9.11 14.59 -6.84
C LEU A 17 -9.88 15.89 -6.58
N ARG A 18 -9.82 16.40 -5.34
CA ARG A 18 -10.20 17.79 -5.02
C ARG A 18 -9.14 18.78 -5.49
N GLU A 19 -9.44 20.08 -5.38
CA GLU A 19 -8.51 21.15 -5.77
C GLU A 19 -7.15 21.04 -5.06
N ALA A 20 -7.13 20.81 -3.75
CA ALA A 20 -5.90 20.64 -2.97
C ALA A 20 -5.04 19.47 -3.48
N GLU A 21 -5.66 18.31 -3.71
CA GLU A 21 -4.99 17.14 -4.27
C GLU A 21 -4.50 17.39 -5.71
N ARG A 22 -5.27 18.10 -6.55
CA ARG A 22 -4.85 18.49 -7.91
C ARG A 22 -3.62 19.38 -7.91
N LYS A 23 -3.49 20.30 -6.93
CA LYS A 23 -2.30 21.13 -6.76
C LYS A 23 -1.06 20.28 -6.50
N VAL A 24 -1.17 19.27 -5.64
CA VAL A 24 -0.07 18.29 -5.39
C VAL A 24 0.22 17.51 -6.67
N TYR A 25 -0.80 16.90 -7.27
CA TYR A 25 -0.70 16.07 -8.47
C TYR A 25 0.00 16.78 -9.63
N SER A 26 -0.31 18.06 -9.87
CA SER A 26 0.28 18.84 -10.96
C SER A 26 1.81 18.94 -10.91
N LYS A 27 2.41 18.78 -9.72
CA LYS A 27 3.85 18.92 -9.46
C LYS A 27 4.61 17.60 -9.50
N LEU A 28 3.95 16.46 -9.67
CA LEU A 28 4.56 15.14 -9.49
C LEU A 28 5.43 14.65 -10.65
N GLY A 29 5.41 15.34 -11.81
CA GLY A 29 6.17 14.94 -13.00
C GLY A 29 5.95 13.46 -13.35
N ARG A 30 7.03 12.68 -13.45
CA ARG A 30 6.99 11.23 -13.77
C ARG A 30 6.23 10.36 -12.74
N HIS A 31 5.96 10.88 -11.55
CA HIS A 31 5.29 10.14 -10.47
C HIS A 31 3.76 10.29 -10.48
N LYS A 32 3.22 11.10 -11.41
CA LYS A 32 1.77 11.33 -11.56
C LYS A 32 0.99 10.03 -11.63
N GLN A 33 1.40 9.12 -12.52
CA GLN A 33 0.68 7.88 -12.79
C GLN A 33 0.56 6.98 -11.56
N SER A 34 1.67 6.68 -10.89
CA SER A 34 1.66 5.82 -9.70
C SER A 34 0.88 6.47 -8.55
N TRP A 35 1.03 7.79 -8.37
CA TRP A 35 0.35 8.52 -7.31
C TRP A 35 -1.17 8.54 -7.49
N ILE A 36 -1.66 8.81 -8.71
CA ILE A 36 -3.11 8.82 -8.97
C ILE A 36 -3.72 7.43 -8.81
N CYS A 37 -3.01 6.35 -9.22
CA CYS A 37 -3.47 4.99 -8.98
C CYS A 37 -3.66 4.72 -7.48
N GLY A 38 -2.73 5.16 -6.64
CA GLY A 38 -2.86 5.05 -5.18
C GLY A 38 -4.07 5.82 -4.63
N ARG A 39 -4.29 7.07 -5.09
CA ARG A 39 -5.44 7.88 -4.68
C ARG A 39 -6.79 7.32 -5.14
N VAL A 40 -6.86 6.80 -6.36
CA VAL A 40 -8.05 6.10 -6.87
C VAL A 40 -8.35 4.88 -6.01
N ALA A 41 -7.36 4.00 -5.80
CA ALA A 41 -7.53 2.82 -4.96
C ALA A 41 -8.00 3.15 -3.54
N ALA A 42 -7.45 4.20 -2.94
CA ALA A 42 -7.81 4.65 -1.59
C ALA A 42 -9.25 5.17 -1.53
N LYS A 43 -9.64 6.05 -2.45
CA LYS A 43 -11.01 6.58 -2.51
C LYS A 43 -12.01 5.47 -2.79
N ASP A 44 -11.68 4.51 -3.64
CA ASP A 44 -12.53 3.35 -3.93
C ASP A 44 -12.70 2.45 -2.73
N ALA A 45 -11.63 2.18 -1.99
CA ALA A 45 -11.69 1.42 -0.74
C ALA A 45 -12.57 2.10 0.31
N VAL A 46 -12.48 3.44 0.44
CA VAL A 46 -13.34 4.21 1.35
C VAL A 46 -14.79 4.13 0.89
N ARG A 47 -15.09 4.37 -0.39
CA ARG A 47 -16.46 4.28 -0.93
C ARG A 47 -17.07 2.91 -0.68
N GLN A 48 -16.32 1.85 -0.97
CA GLN A 48 -16.75 0.48 -0.74
C GLN A 48 -17.05 0.25 0.75
N TYR A 49 -16.18 0.71 1.65
CA TYR A 49 -16.41 0.62 3.08
C TYR A 49 -17.72 1.32 3.48
N LEU A 50 -17.93 2.56 3.05
CA LEU A 50 -19.11 3.35 3.41
C LEU A 50 -20.41 2.69 2.93
N TRP A 51 -20.45 2.19 1.69
CA TRP A 51 -21.62 1.48 1.17
C TRP A 51 -21.92 0.18 1.91
N THR A 52 -20.87 -0.62 2.19
CA THR A 52 -21.04 -1.86 2.97
C THR A 52 -21.47 -1.59 4.41
N ASN A 53 -21.16 -0.41 4.96
CA ASN A 53 -21.49 -0.01 6.33
C ASN A 53 -22.66 0.97 6.42
N GLY A 54 -23.57 0.94 5.45
CA GLY A 54 -24.91 1.54 5.59
C GLY A 54 -25.10 2.92 4.98
N HIS A 55 -24.05 3.56 4.43
CA HIS A 55 -24.22 4.80 3.68
C HIS A 55 -25.16 4.58 2.49
N LYS A 56 -26.16 5.45 2.33
CA LYS A 56 -27.18 5.35 1.28
C LYS A 56 -26.93 6.41 0.21
N GLY A 57 -26.95 5.99 -1.05
CA GLY A 57 -26.82 6.89 -2.19
C GLY A 57 -25.41 6.94 -2.79
N PRO A 58 -25.24 7.78 -3.82
CA PRO A 58 -23.97 7.93 -4.50
C PRO A 58 -22.93 8.59 -3.60
N ILE A 59 -21.69 8.13 -3.70
CA ILE A 59 -20.51 8.78 -3.11
C ILE A 59 -19.55 9.10 -4.25
N TYR A 60 -19.33 10.39 -4.48
CA TYR A 60 -18.38 10.86 -5.47
C TYR A 60 -16.96 10.84 -4.89
N PRO A 61 -15.95 10.37 -5.62
CA PRO A 61 -14.58 10.28 -5.10
C PRO A 61 -14.03 11.63 -4.59
N ALA A 62 -14.44 12.73 -5.23
CA ALA A 62 -14.05 14.07 -4.82
C ALA A 62 -14.63 14.46 -3.45
N GLU A 63 -15.61 13.76 -2.89
CA GLU A 63 -16.11 14.03 -1.54
C GLU A 63 -15.18 13.48 -0.45
N ILE A 64 -14.37 12.46 -0.79
CA ILE A 64 -13.40 11.85 0.12
C ILE A 64 -12.08 12.59 -0.03
N TRP A 65 -11.65 13.27 1.02
CA TRP A 65 -10.40 14.01 1.04
C TRP A 65 -9.32 13.22 1.78
N ILE A 66 -8.24 12.92 1.06
CA ILE A 66 -7.06 12.26 1.61
C ILE A 66 -5.87 13.22 1.56
N GLU A 67 -5.34 13.50 2.74
CA GLU A 67 -4.12 14.29 2.95
C GLU A 67 -2.97 13.38 3.38
N ASN A 68 -1.79 13.96 3.56
CA ASN A 68 -0.63 13.25 4.11
C ASN A 68 -0.13 14.05 5.32
N ASP A 69 0.25 13.34 6.39
CA ASP A 69 0.88 13.97 7.54
C ASP A 69 2.32 14.39 7.25
N ALA A 70 3.01 14.95 8.25
CA ALA A 70 4.40 15.39 8.15
C ALA A 70 5.39 14.25 7.77
N ASN A 71 5.05 13.00 8.03
CA ASN A 71 5.84 11.82 7.68
C ASN A 71 5.42 11.21 6.34
N GLY A 72 4.46 11.83 5.64
CA GLY A 72 3.92 11.35 4.37
C GLY A 72 2.89 10.23 4.53
N LYS A 73 2.44 9.88 5.74
CA LYS A 73 1.39 8.87 5.93
C LYS A 73 0.04 9.46 5.50
N PRO A 74 -0.74 8.77 4.64
CA PRO A 74 -2.04 9.28 4.23
C PRO A 74 -3.06 9.19 5.39
N TYR A 75 -3.91 10.21 5.51
CA TYR A 75 -5.07 10.20 6.40
C TYR A 75 -6.30 10.79 5.70
N ILE A 76 -7.49 10.36 6.12
CA ILE A 76 -8.75 10.88 5.58
C ILE A 76 -9.14 12.09 6.43
N SER A 77 -9.17 13.28 5.82
CA SER A 77 -9.55 14.51 6.52
C SER A 77 -11.04 14.81 6.43
N GLU A 78 -11.67 14.41 5.33
CA GLU A 78 -13.11 14.52 5.14
C GLU A 78 -13.66 13.31 4.39
N LEU A 79 -14.85 12.86 4.78
CA LEU A 79 -15.64 11.88 4.05
C LEU A 79 -17.14 12.04 4.39
N PRO A 80 -18.06 11.53 3.55
CA PRO A 80 -19.49 11.56 3.85
C PRO A 80 -19.89 10.69 5.06
N GLY A 81 -20.73 11.26 5.93
CA GLY A 81 -21.25 10.60 7.12
C GLY A 81 -20.33 10.71 8.34
N ASP A 82 -20.74 10.11 9.44
CA ASP A 82 -20.00 10.10 10.71
C ASP A 82 -19.19 8.80 10.85
N PHE A 83 -18.08 8.74 10.13
CA PHE A 83 -17.17 7.60 10.13
C PHE A 83 -15.75 8.07 10.44
N MET A 84 -15.07 7.35 11.32
CA MET A 84 -13.64 7.51 11.54
C MET A 84 -12.90 6.33 10.93
N LEU A 85 -12.14 6.59 9.87
CA LEU A 85 -11.45 5.56 9.10
C LEU A 85 -9.97 5.89 8.95
N ASN A 86 -9.16 4.84 9.05
CA ASN A 86 -7.75 4.85 8.72
C ASN A 86 -7.58 4.40 7.27
N VAL A 87 -6.55 4.91 6.59
CA VAL A 87 -6.19 4.50 5.23
C VAL A 87 -4.69 4.26 5.12
N THR A 88 -4.32 3.24 4.36
CA THR A 88 -2.94 2.99 3.93
C THR A 88 -2.93 2.77 2.43
N ILE A 89 -1.88 3.23 1.77
CA ILE A 89 -1.77 3.22 0.30
C ILE A 89 -0.41 2.65 -0.09
N SER A 90 -0.37 1.85 -1.15
CA SER A 90 0.86 1.54 -1.88
C SER A 90 0.61 1.55 -3.37
N HIS A 91 1.66 1.78 -4.16
CA HIS A 91 1.53 1.85 -5.61
C HIS A 91 2.81 1.47 -6.33
N LYS A 92 2.65 0.98 -7.55
CA LYS A 92 3.70 0.80 -8.57
C LYS A 92 3.23 1.50 -9.85
N PRO A 93 4.10 1.69 -10.86
CA PRO A 93 3.66 2.24 -12.14
C PRO A 93 2.40 1.53 -12.67
N GLY A 94 1.33 2.29 -12.89
CA GLY A 94 0.04 1.78 -13.37
C GLY A 94 -0.80 0.96 -12.39
N MET A 95 -0.40 0.83 -11.11
CA MET A 95 -1.14 0.05 -10.11
C MET A 95 -1.16 0.73 -8.73
N GLY A 96 -2.33 0.74 -8.09
CA GLY A 96 -2.51 1.21 -6.73
C GLY A 96 -3.27 0.19 -5.90
N VAL A 97 -2.89 0.05 -4.64
CA VAL A 97 -3.61 -0.73 -3.63
C VAL A 97 -3.83 0.13 -2.40
N ALA A 98 -4.95 -0.08 -1.73
CA ALA A 98 -5.26 0.59 -0.49
C ALA A 98 -6.01 -0.33 0.47
N SER A 99 -5.86 -0.07 1.76
CA SER A 99 -6.67 -0.69 2.80
C SER A 99 -7.28 0.39 3.68
N VAL A 100 -8.50 0.14 4.13
CA VAL A 100 -9.31 1.04 4.95
C VAL A 100 -9.86 0.27 6.14
N SER A 101 -9.81 0.85 7.33
CA SER A 101 -10.32 0.22 8.56
C SER A 101 -10.73 1.26 9.60
N PRO A 102 -11.77 1.00 10.41
CA PRO A 102 -12.06 1.82 11.58
C PRO A 102 -10.97 1.66 12.66
N MET A 103 -10.24 0.55 12.66
CA MET A 103 -9.13 0.30 13.57
C MET A 103 -7.82 0.87 13.02
N PRO A 104 -6.98 1.46 13.87
CA PRO A 104 -5.64 1.89 13.47
C PRO A 104 -4.73 0.67 13.23
N GLY A 105 -3.49 0.92 12.80
CA GLY A 105 -2.50 -0.15 12.66
C GLY A 105 -2.71 -1.05 11.43
N ILE A 106 -3.42 -0.56 10.40
CA ILE A 106 -3.45 -1.20 9.08
C ILE A 106 -2.23 -0.83 8.24
N GLY A 107 -1.77 -1.76 7.42
CA GLY A 107 -0.66 -1.52 6.50
C GLY A 107 -0.85 -2.30 5.20
N ILE A 108 -0.51 -1.69 4.07
CA ILE A 108 -0.57 -2.36 2.77
C ILE A 108 0.64 -2.01 1.91
N ASP A 109 1.14 -3.01 1.20
CA ASP A 109 2.22 -2.83 0.26
C ASP A 109 2.03 -3.67 -1.01
N ILE A 110 2.59 -3.19 -2.12
CA ILE A 110 2.60 -3.90 -3.41
C ILE A 110 4.00 -3.87 -4.01
N GLU A 111 4.51 -5.04 -4.34
CA GLU A 111 5.87 -5.22 -4.86
C GLU A 111 5.87 -6.13 -6.08
N LYS A 112 6.66 -5.78 -7.09
CA LYS A 112 6.82 -6.60 -8.29
C LYS A 112 7.78 -7.74 -7.99
N ILE A 113 7.45 -8.94 -8.44
CA ILE A 113 8.35 -10.09 -8.37
C ILE A 113 9.42 -9.89 -9.45
N GLU A 114 10.65 -9.68 -9.02
CA GLU A 114 11.79 -9.51 -9.89
C GLU A 114 13.07 -10.05 -9.23
N THR A 115 14.03 -10.46 -10.07
CA THR A 115 15.36 -10.83 -9.58
C THR A 115 16.03 -9.56 -9.07
N ARG A 116 16.33 -9.54 -7.77
CA ARG A 116 17.01 -8.41 -7.13
C ARG A 116 18.52 -8.54 -7.24
N GLU A 117 19.22 -7.41 -7.12
CA GLU A 117 20.67 -7.36 -7.18
C GLU A 117 21.32 -8.22 -6.08
N ARG A 118 22.52 -8.73 -6.39
CA ARG A 118 23.34 -9.46 -5.41
C ARG A 118 23.60 -8.54 -4.21
N GLY A 119 23.13 -8.95 -3.04
CA GLY A 119 23.31 -8.20 -1.78
C GLY A 119 22.05 -7.49 -1.28
N PHE A 120 20.96 -7.43 -2.06
CA PHE A 120 19.69 -6.88 -1.57
C PHE A 120 19.21 -7.65 -0.34
N ALA A 121 19.08 -8.97 -0.46
CA ALA A 121 18.58 -9.83 0.61
C ALA A 121 19.40 -9.69 1.90
N THR A 122 20.74 -9.68 1.80
CA THR A 122 21.63 -9.52 2.96
C THR A 122 21.58 -8.13 3.61
N THR A 123 21.05 -7.13 2.91
CA THR A 123 20.88 -5.77 3.44
C THR A 123 19.59 -5.63 4.22
N VAL A 124 18.51 -6.30 3.76
CA VAL A 124 17.17 -6.15 4.34
C VAL A 124 16.78 -7.29 5.29
N PHE A 125 17.45 -8.43 5.19
CA PHE A 125 17.18 -9.63 5.97
C PHE A 125 18.37 -10.04 6.84
N THR A 126 18.06 -10.56 8.01
CA THR A 126 18.98 -11.25 8.91
C THR A 126 19.26 -12.67 8.39
N PRO A 127 20.34 -13.33 8.85
CA PRO A 127 20.62 -14.71 8.48
C PRO A 127 19.46 -15.68 8.72
N SER A 128 18.80 -15.60 9.88
CA SER A 128 17.64 -16.45 10.21
C SER A 128 16.46 -16.23 9.27
N GLU A 129 16.27 -15.01 8.78
CA GLU A 129 15.24 -14.72 7.78
C GLU A 129 15.62 -15.30 6.42
N MET A 130 16.90 -15.24 6.03
CA MET A 130 17.35 -15.84 4.78
C MET A 130 17.20 -17.36 4.77
N ASP A 131 17.40 -18.02 5.90
CA ASP A 131 17.22 -19.47 6.04
C ASP A 131 15.75 -19.92 5.82
N MET A 132 14.79 -19.00 5.99
CA MET A 132 13.36 -19.26 5.72
C MET A 132 12.99 -19.08 4.24
N ILE A 133 13.88 -18.53 3.40
CA ILE A 133 13.60 -18.31 1.98
C ILE A 133 13.86 -19.62 1.24
N PRO A 134 12.84 -20.23 0.60
CA PRO A 134 13.06 -21.43 -0.19
C PRO A 134 13.95 -21.13 -1.40
N SER A 135 14.79 -22.09 -1.76
CA SER A 135 15.63 -22.01 -2.96
C SER A 135 14.80 -21.96 -4.23
N GLU A 136 13.67 -22.67 -4.24
CA GLU A 136 12.65 -22.57 -5.28
C GLU A 136 11.89 -21.24 -5.16
N ASN A 137 11.71 -20.52 -6.27
CA ASN A 137 10.98 -19.26 -6.30
C ASN A 137 11.54 -18.19 -5.34
N SER A 138 12.85 -18.20 -5.11
CA SER A 138 13.53 -17.28 -4.18
C SER A 138 13.20 -15.81 -4.44
N SER A 139 13.12 -15.36 -5.71
CA SER A 139 12.72 -14.00 -6.07
C SER A 139 11.32 -13.64 -5.57
N GLU A 140 10.37 -14.58 -5.62
CA GLU A 140 9.02 -14.39 -5.09
C GLU A 140 9.07 -14.25 -3.57
N TRP A 141 9.75 -15.15 -2.87
CA TRP A 141 9.81 -15.14 -1.42
C TRP A 141 10.59 -13.96 -0.83
N ILE A 142 11.68 -13.54 -1.48
CA ILE A 142 12.37 -12.27 -1.19
C ILE A 142 11.38 -11.11 -1.31
N THR A 143 10.55 -11.09 -2.36
CA THR A 143 9.54 -10.04 -2.57
C THR A 143 8.44 -10.10 -1.52
N ARG A 144 8.01 -11.30 -1.10
CA ARG A 144 7.02 -11.48 -0.02
C ARG A 144 7.55 -10.98 1.32
N PHE A 145 8.78 -11.32 1.66
CA PHE A 145 9.41 -10.91 2.91
C PHE A 145 9.61 -9.38 2.95
N TRP A 146 10.07 -8.82 1.83
CA TRP A 146 10.20 -7.38 1.69
C TRP A 146 8.85 -6.66 1.83
N GLY A 147 7.85 -7.09 1.07
CA GLY A 147 6.50 -6.52 1.15
C GLY A 147 5.87 -6.68 2.54
N ALA A 148 6.16 -7.76 3.25
CA ALA A 148 5.66 -7.97 4.61
C ALA A 148 6.25 -6.95 5.59
N LYS A 149 7.56 -6.69 5.51
CA LYS A 149 8.24 -5.65 6.30
C LYS A 149 7.72 -4.26 5.98
N GLU A 150 7.52 -3.94 4.71
CA GLU A 150 6.94 -2.65 4.26
C GLU A 150 5.49 -2.46 4.73
N ALA A 151 4.66 -3.49 4.62
CA ALA A 151 3.28 -3.45 5.12
C ALA A 151 3.26 -3.25 6.64
N PHE A 152 4.10 -3.97 7.39
CA PHE A 152 4.25 -3.75 8.83
C PHE A 152 4.72 -2.32 9.13
N ALA A 153 5.76 -1.84 8.46
CA ALA A 153 6.32 -0.50 8.65
C ALA A 153 5.27 0.60 8.44
N LYS A 154 4.47 0.50 7.38
CA LYS A 154 3.36 1.44 7.10
C LYS A 154 2.30 1.43 8.18
N SER A 155 2.04 0.27 8.78
CA SER A 155 1.07 0.15 9.87
C SER A 155 1.45 0.94 11.13
N THR A 156 2.75 1.12 11.36
CA THR A 156 3.27 1.93 12.47
C THR A 156 3.16 3.43 12.20
N GLY A 157 3.05 3.84 10.94
CA GLY A 157 3.11 5.24 10.50
C GLY A 157 4.52 5.86 10.51
N LEU A 158 5.55 5.09 10.84
CA LEU A 158 6.93 5.57 10.94
C LEU A 158 7.82 5.16 9.75
N GLY A 159 7.31 4.29 8.87
CA GLY A 159 8.10 3.72 7.78
C GLY A 159 9.21 2.79 8.28
N LEU A 160 10.16 2.45 7.39
CA LEU A 160 11.26 1.52 7.70
C LEU A 160 12.39 2.13 8.56
N GLN A 161 12.36 3.44 8.82
CA GLN A 161 13.37 4.18 9.60
C GLN A 161 14.83 3.87 9.22
N GLY A 162 15.10 3.49 7.97
CA GLY A 162 16.44 3.22 7.46
C GLY A 162 17.04 1.83 7.79
N ASP A 163 16.42 1.03 8.66
CA ASP A 163 16.87 -0.35 8.91
C ASP A 163 15.69 -1.35 8.88
N PRO A 164 15.47 -2.06 7.76
CA PRO A 164 14.42 -3.07 7.66
C PRO A 164 14.62 -4.27 8.60
N ARG A 165 15.84 -4.51 9.10
CA ARG A 165 16.12 -5.67 9.97
C ARG A 165 15.56 -5.51 11.38
N GLN A 166 15.16 -4.29 11.76
CA GLN A 166 14.47 -4.03 13.03
C GLN A 166 13.03 -4.60 13.08
N PHE A 167 12.50 -5.05 11.94
CA PHE A 167 11.21 -5.71 11.80
C PHE A 167 11.43 -7.18 11.43
N PRO A 168 11.75 -8.04 12.41
CA PRO A 168 12.08 -9.43 12.15
C PRO A 168 10.86 -10.20 11.65
N ILE A 169 11.08 -11.02 10.63
CA ILE A 169 10.18 -12.11 10.26
C ILE A 169 10.43 -13.26 11.23
N GLU A 170 9.40 -13.63 11.97
CA GLU A 170 9.46 -14.60 13.06
C GLU A 170 9.08 -16.00 12.59
N SER A 171 8.11 -16.08 11.67
CA SER A 171 7.67 -17.34 11.08
C SER A 171 6.89 -17.12 9.78
N VAL A 172 6.74 -18.19 9.01
CA VAL A 172 5.94 -18.26 7.80
C VAL A 172 4.95 -19.41 7.93
N SER A 173 3.70 -19.17 7.58
CA SER A 173 2.66 -20.21 7.59
C SER A 173 1.68 -20.00 6.43
N PRO A 174 0.74 -20.93 6.20
CA PRO A 174 -0.32 -20.73 5.21
C PRO A 174 -1.21 -19.50 5.46
N SER A 175 -1.28 -19.00 6.70
CA SER A 175 -2.07 -17.80 7.02
C SER A 175 -1.35 -16.49 6.72
N GLY A 176 -0.01 -16.50 6.61
CA GLY A 176 0.79 -15.31 6.31
C GLY A 176 2.21 -15.37 6.85
N ILE A 177 2.83 -14.18 6.90
CA ILE A 177 4.18 -13.95 7.41
C ILE A 177 4.06 -13.20 8.73
N GLN A 178 4.67 -13.73 9.78
CA GLN A 178 4.68 -13.10 11.09
C GLN A 178 5.82 -12.08 11.15
N VAL A 179 5.51 -10.80 11.36
CA VAL A 179 6.48 -9.70 11.48
C VAL A 179 6.27 -9.00 12.83
N LYS A 180 7.25 -9.11 13.73
CA LYS A 180 7.23 -8.45 15.05
C LYS A 180 5.88 -8.61 15.79
N GLY A 181 5.40 -9.83 15.93
CA GLY A 181 4.12 -10.13 16.58
C GLY A 181 2.86 -9.82 15.77
N SER A 182 2.97 -9.33 14.53
CA SER A 182 1.83 -9.07 13.63
C SER A 182 1.77 -10.05 12.46
N LEU A 183 0.58 -10.56 12.16
CA LEU A 183 0.36 -11.37 10.97
C LEU A 183 0.20 -10.48 9.73
N ILE A 184 0.98 -10.75 8.69
CA ILE A 184 0.90 -10.09 7.39
C ILE A 184 0.43 -11.09 6.35
N ARG A 185 -0.76 -10.87 5.78
CA ARG A 185 -1.22 -11.67 4.64
C ARG A 185 -0.40 -11.29 3.41
N SER A 186 0.08 -12.29 2.66
CA SER A 186 0.89 -12.08 1.46
C SER A 186 0.26 -12.82 0.27
N THR A 187 -0.27 -12.07 -0.69
CA THR A 187 -1.04 -12.61 -1.83
C THR A 187 -0.33 -12.32 -3.14
N LYS A 188 -0.16 -13.33 -3.99
CA LYS A 188 0.37 -13.16 -5.35
C LYS A 188 -0.77 -12.80 -6.31
N VAL A 189 -0.63 -11.70 -7.03
CA VAL A 189 -1.55 -11.24 -8.08
C VAL A 189 -0.76 -11.01 -9.36
N GLY A 190 -0.80 -12.00 -10.26
CA GLY A 190 0.03 -11.99 -11.47
C GLY A 190 1.52 -11.92 -11.13
N ALA A 191 2.19 -10.85 -11.58
CA ALA A 191 3.61 -10.60 -11.34
C ALA A 191 3.89 -9.78 -10.05
N TYR A 192 2.89 -9.57 -9.20
CA TYR A 192 3.00 -8.74 -8.00
C TYR A 192 2.69 -9.54 -6.74
N ILE A 193 3.29 -9.12 -5.63
CA ILE A 193 2.91 -9.51 -4.27
C ILE A 193 2.21 -8.31 -3.62
N ILE A 194 1.03 -8.54 -3.07
CA ILE A 194 0.34 -7.61 -2.18
C ILE A 194 0.49 -8.14 -0.76
N SER A 195 1.05 -7.32 0.11
CA SER A 195 1.22 -7.63 1.53
C SER A 195 0.31 -6.73 2.36
N GLN A 196 -0.47 -7.30 3.27
CA GLN A 196 -1.48 -6.58 4.03
C GLN A 196 -1.44 -6.98 5.51
N LYS A 197 -1.29 -5.99 6.38
CA LYS A 197 -1.59 -6.09 7.81
C LYS A 197 -3.01 -5.59 8.03
N GLU A 198 -3.88 -6.47 8.51
CA GLU A 198 -5.21 -6.09 8.96
C GLU A 198 -5.15 -5.45 10.37
N GLY A 199 -6.15 -4.65 10.69
CA GLY A 199 -6.27 -3.89 11.94
C GLY A 199 -6.97 -4.68 13.03
#